data_AF-A0A1B8TPR0-F1
#
_entry.id   AF-A0A1B8TPR0-F1
#
_cell.length_a   1.000
_cell.length_b   1.000
_cell.length_c   1.000
_cell.angle_alpha   90.00
_cell.angle_beta   90.00
_cell.angle_gamma   90.00
#
_symmetry.space_group_name_H-M   'P 1'
#
loop_
_entity.id
_entity.type
_entity.pdbx_description
1 polymer ?
#
loop_
_entity_poly.entity_id
_entity_poly.type
_entity_poly.pdbx_seq_one_letter_code
_entity_poly.pdbx_strand_id
1 'polypeptide(L)'
;MSKIKNALVIIILTTIIYACSDDNFFTNPFDDVDHEALAISDNDSLVKFLSSHYYDFSVDSVKAITASETALINDSNLKTLSLTENDIDYKLYVYVANVGDPSPDVNKGNPTKVDSVFVKYDGRTMSGSTFSATNFDSNITGLWINLLSTVRGWSHGFQYFQGGSLKKDPDTGGVFNGPITYLNGGKGVLFIPSGLGYPSSVTTNQTSSLVDTNLFFYIELLDLVPDTDHDNDNVGTIFEDLDGDGDVTNDDTDENGLPNYLDTDDDGDGVLTKDEDANNDGDPTNDFSDPNSALPDYLNPDVN
;
A
#
# COMPACT_ATOMS: atom_id res chain seq x y z
N MET A 1 -61.24 -18.62 35.61
CA MET A 1 -60.57 -18.14 34.38
C MET A 1 -59.15 -17.57 34.61
N SER A 2 -58.47 -17.87 35.73
CA SER A 2 -57.10 -17.40 35.99
C SER A 2 -56.00 -18.44 35.73
N LYS A 3 -56.29 -19.75 35.91
CA LYS A 3 -55.28 -20.82 35.71
C LYS A 3 -54.89 -21.04 34.24
N ILE A 4 -55.81 -20.81 33.29
CA ILE A 4 -55.54 -20.92 31.85
C ILE A 4 -54.73 -19.71 31.34
N LYS A 5 -54.94 -18.51 31.90
CA LYS A 5 -54.15 -17.32 31.54
C LYS A 5 -52.69 -17.45 31.97
N ASN A 6 -52.43 -18.01 33.14
CA ASN A 6 -51.06 -18.23 33.62
C ASN A 6 -50.35 -19.36 32.86
N ALA A 7 -51.08 -20.40 32.43
CA ALA A 7 -50.52 -21.45 31.57
C ALA A 7 -50.14 -20.93 30.18
N LEU A 8 -50.95 -20.02 29.61
CA LEU A 8 -50.66 -19.38 28.31
C LEU A 8 -49.44 -18.45 28.38
N VAL A 9 -49.27 -17.71 29.48
CA VAL A 9 -48.09 -16.86 29.71
C VAL A 9 -46.83 -17.71 29.86
N ILE A 10 -46.89 -18.85 30.56
CA ILE A 10 -45.73 -19.75 30.72
C ILE A 10 -45.36 -20.40 29.38
N ILE A 11 -46.34 -20.82 28.57
CA ILE A 11 -46.07 -21.40 27.24
C ILE A 11 -45.42 -20.37 26.30
N ILE A 12 -45.94 -19.13 26.28
CA ILE A 12 -45.36 -18.03 25.49
C ILE A 12 -43.94 -17.70 25.97
N LEU A 13 -43.70 -17.69 27.29
CA LEU A 13 -42.37 -17.44 27.85
C LEU A 13 -41.38 -18.58 27.53
N THR A 14 -41.82 -19.84 27.56
CA THR A 14 -40.98 -20.98 27.18
C THR A 14 -40.68 -21.04 25.68
N THR A 15 -41.59 -20.58 24.82
CA THR A 15 -41.31 -20.46 23.38
C THR A 15 -40.37 -19.32 23.05
N ILE A 16 -40.34 -18.25 23.86
CA ILE A 16 -39.37 -17.16 23.70
C ILE A 16 -37.97 -17.60 24.16
N ILE A 17 -37.86 -18.45 25.19
CA ILE A 17 -36.57 -18.97 25.67
C ILE A 17 -35.99 -20.04 24.71
N TYR A 18 -36.83 -20.80 24.00
CA TYR A 18 -36.37 -21.79 23.00
C TYR A 18 -36.12 -21.18 21.60
N ALA A 19 -36.43 -19.88 21.40
CA ALA A 19 -36.09 -19.14 20.18
C ALA A 19 -34.77 -18.36 20.30
N CYS A 20 -34.09 -18.43 21.45
CA CYS A 20 -32.66 -18.13 21.52
C CYS A 20 -31.90 -19.38 21.04
N SER A 21 -31.85 -19.60 19.74
CA SER A 21 -30.67 -20.21 19.14
C SER A 21 -29.48 -19.30 19.44
N ASP A 22 -28.29 -19.90 19.59
CA ASP A 22 -27.00 -19.22 19.77
C ASP A 22 -26.56 -18.46 18.50
N ASP A 23 -27.51 -17.85 17.79
CA ASP A 23 -27.24 -17.04 16.62
C ASP A 23 -26.91 -15.65 17.13
N ASN A 24 -25.61 -15.40 17.29
CA ASN A 24 -25.04 -14.07 17.46
C ASN A 24 -25.83 -13.09 16.57
N PHE A 25 -26.41 -12.05 17.18
CA PHE A 25 -27.29 -11.07 16.52
C PHE A 25 -26.57 -10.19 15.47
N PHE A 26 -25.34 -10.55 15.13
CA PHE A 26 -24.49 -9.98 14.10
C PHE A 26 -23.81 -11.15 13.37
N THR A 27 -24.45 -11.66 12.32
CA THR A 27 -23.75 -12.49 11.32
C THR A 27 -22.82 -11.56 10.55
N ASN A 28 -21.51 -11.75 10.67
CA ASN A 28 -20.56 -11.00 9.84
C ASN A 28 -20.76 -11.46 8.38
N PRO A 29 -21.12 -10.57 7.44
CA PRO A 29 -21.38 -10.96 6.06
C PRO A 29 -20.12 -11.45 5.32
N PHE A 30 -18.94 -11.31 5.93
CA PHE A 30 -17.66 -11.69 5.34
C PHE A 30 -17.08 -13.00 5.90
N ASP A 31 -17.70 -13.61 6.93
CA ASP A 31 -17.15 -14.82 7.59
C ASP A 31 -16.99 -16.02 6.62
N ASP A 32 -17.83 -16.10 5.59
CA ASP A 32 -17.84 -17.20 4.62
C ASP A 32 -17.26 -16.80 3.25
N VAL A 33 -16.51 -15.68 3.17
CA VAL A 33 -15.89 -15.24 1.91
C VAL A 33 -14.73 -16.16 1.57
N ASP A 34 -14.83 -16.83 0.42
CA ASP A 34 -13.73 -17.57 -0.20
C ASP A 34 -12.81 -16.58 -0.93
N HIS A 35 -11.74 -16.16 -0.25
CA HIS A 35 -10.80 -15.17 -0.77
C HIS A 35 -9.97 -15.68 -1.96
N GLU A 36 -9.73 -16.98 -2.07
CA GLU A 36 -9.06 -17.57 -3.25
C GLU A 36 -9.97 -17.47 -4.47
N ALA A 37 -11.25 -17.86 -4.32
CA ALA A 37 -12.23 -17.72 -5.39
C ALA A 37 -12.47 -16.26 -5.77
N LEU A 38 -12.46 -15.35 -4.79
CA LEU A 38 -12.57 -13.91 -5.02
C LEU A 38 -11.37 -13.38 -5.82
N ALA A 39 -10.13 -13.77 -5.47
CA ALA A 39 -8.93 -13.37 -6.21
C ALA A 39 -9.00 -13.78 -7.69
N ILE A 40 -9.52 -14.98 -7.98
CA ILE A 40 -9.75 -15.46 -9.35
C ILE A 40 -10.80 -14.58 -10.06
N SER A 41 -11.94 -14.32 -9.41
CA SER A 41 -13.03 -13.49 -9.95
C SER A 41 -12.59 -12.04 -10.22
N ASP A 42 -11.75 -11.49 -9.35
CA ASP A 42 -11.16 -10.17 -9.50
C ASP A 42 -10.24 -10.10 -10.71
N ASN A 43 -9.33 -11.06 -10.83
CA ASN A 43 -8.44 -11.14 -11.97
C ASN A 43 -9.23 -11.29 -13.29
N ASP A 44 -10.30 -12.09 -13.31
CA ASP A 44 -11.19 -12.19 -14.47
C ASP A 44 -11.84 -10.85 -14.84
N SER A 45 -12.22 -10.05 -13.84
CA SER A 45 -12.78 -8.71 -14.04
C SER A 45 -11.73 -7.73 -14.57
N LEU A 46 -10.53 -7.72 -13.97
CA LEU A 46 -9.37 -6.94 -14.41
C LEU A 46 -9.00 -7.25 -15.87
N VAL A 47 -8.87 -8.53 -16.23
CA VAL A 47 -8.52 -8.94 -17.61
C VAL A 47 -9.59 -8.51 -18.60
N LYS A 48 -10.89 -8.63 -18.27
CA LYS A 48 -11.99 -8.14 -19.12
C LYS A 48 -11.91 -6.63 -19.30
N PHE A 49 -11.63 -5.88 -18.23
CA PHE A 49 -11.45 -4.44 -18.28
C PHE A 49 -10.29 -4.06 -19.21
N LEU A 50 -9.10 -4.61 -18.96
CA LEU A 50 -7.87 -4.35 -19.72
C LEU A 50 -7.98 -4.78 -21.20
N SER A 51 -8.79 -5.77 -21.50
CA SER A 51 -9.04 -6.23 -22.89
C SER A 51 -10.00 -5.32 -23.67
N SER A 52 -10.81 -4.53 -22.98
CA SER A 52 -11.86 -3.68 -23.58
C SER A 52 -11.53 -2.18 -23.54
N HIS A 53 -10.41 -1.81 -22.91
CA HIS A 53 -9.98 -0.44 -22.75
C HIS A 53 -8.57 -0.22 -23.30
N TYR A 54 -8.26 1.02 -23.63
CA TYR A 54 -6.92 1.50 -24.01
C TYR A 54 -6.59 2.78 -23.25
N TYR A 55 -5.32 3.17 -23.21
CA TYR A 55 -4.90 4.45 -22.65
C TYR A 55 -4.83 5.52 -23.74
N ASP A 56 -5.60 6.59 -23.59
CA ASP A 56 -5.59 7.73 -24.51
C ASP A 56 -4.64 8.83 -23.99
N PHE A 57 -3.44 8.88 -24.58
CA PHE A 57 -2.41 9.87 -24.27
C PHE A 57 -2.84 11.33 -24.55
N SER A 58 -3.85 11.57 -25.39
CA SER A 58 -4.30 12.94 -25.71
C SER A 58 -5.08 13.58 -24.56
N VAL A 59 -5.69 12.75 -23.71
CA VAL A 59 -6.50 13.18 -22.57
C VAL A 59 -6.05 12.55 -21.24
N ASP A 60 -4.88 11.91 -21.23
CA ASP A 60 -4.24 11.32 -20.05
C ASP A 60 -5.17 10.35 -19.29
N SER A 61 -5.96 9.52 -20.00
CA SER A 61 -6.99 8.69 -19.38
C SER A 61 -7.29 7.38 -20.11
N VAL A 62 -7.78 6.39 -19.36
CA VAL A 62 -8.29 5.12 -19.88
C VAL A 62 -9.67 5.33 -20.53
N LYS A 63 -9.85 4.78 -21.73
CA LYS A 63 -11.09 4.82 -22.52
C LYS A 63 -11.48 3.45 -23.03
N ALA A 64 -12.77 3.24 -23.24
CA ALA A 64 -13.27 2.05 -23.92
C ALA A 64 -12.83 2.06 -25.39
N ILE A 65 -12.46 0.90 -25.92
CA ILE A 65 -12.09 0.73 -27.32
C ILE A 65 -13.33 0.88 -28.20
N THR A 66 -13.22 1.66 -29.27
CA THR A 66 -14.35 1.87 -30.20
C THR A 66 -13.99 1.54 -31.65
N ALA A 67 -12.71 1.40 -31.96
CA ALA A 67 -12.21 1.12 -33.29
C ALA A 67 -11.00 0.18 -33.23
N SER A 68 -9.82 0.66 -33.60
CA SER A 68 -8.60 -0.13 -33.77
C SER A 68 -7.52 0.25 -32.75
N GLU A 69 -7.92 0.80 -31.60
CA GLU A 69 -7.00 1.10 -30.51
C GLU A 69 -6.43 -0.20 -29.91
N THR A 70 -5.18 -0.13 -29.43
CA THR A 70 -4.53 -1.29 -28.80
C THR A 70 -5.05 -1.43 -27.39
N ALA A 71 -5.63 -2.59 -27.06
CA ALA A 71 -6.10 -2.88 -25.72
C ALA A 71 -4.94 -2.85 -24.70
N LEU A 72 -5.20 -2.35 -23.49
CA LEU A 72 -4.22 -2.28 -22.39
C LEU A 72 -3.55 -3.63 -22.17
N ILE A 73 -4.31 -4.73 -22.22
CA ILE A 73 -3.77 -6.09 -22.00
C ILE A 73 -2.71 -6.51 -23.03
N ASN A 74 -2.70 -5.88 -24.21
CA ASN A 74 -1.77 -6.15 -25.30
C ASN A 74 -0.73 -5.02 -25.46
N ASP A 75 -0.78 -3.99 -24.61
CA ASP A 75 0.14 -2.86 -24.68
C ASP A 75 1.44 -3.17 -23.92
N SER A 76 2.58 -2.82 -24.52
CA SER A 76 3.90 -3.04 -23.92
C SER A 76 4.15 -2.23 -22.63
N ASN A 77 3.37 -1.18 -22.40
CA ASN A 77 3.44 -0.34 -21.21
C ASN A 77 2.73 -0.97 -20.01
N LEU A 78 1.89 -1.99 -20.22
CA LEU A 78 1.28 -2.74 -19.13
C LEU A 78 2.32 -3.71 -18.54
N LYS A 79 2.53 -3.60 -17.23
CA LYS A 79 3.33 -4.52 -16.42
C LYS A 79 2.39 -5.34 -15.56
N THR A 80 2.75 -6.60 -15.36
CA THR A 80 2.00 -7.53 -14.52
C THR A 80 2.94 -8.03 -13.44
N LEU A 81 2.53 -7.90 -12.19
CA LEU A 81 3.23 -8.43 -11.03
C LEU A 81 2.42 -9.58 -10.46
N SER A 82 3.10 -10.67 -10.15
CA SER A 82 2.55 -11.76 -9.35
C SER A 82 3.00 -11.54 -7.91
N LEU A 83 2.04 -11.46 -7.00
CA LEU A 83 2.24 -11.23 -5.57
C LEU A 83 1.51 -12.32 -4.80
N THR A 84 2.08 -12.79 -3.71
CA THR A 84 1.43 -13.73 -2.81
C THR A 84 1.23 -13.02 -1.47
N GLU A 85 -0.01 -12.93 -1.01
CA GLU A 85 -0.37 -12.33 0.28
C GLU A 85 -1.31 -13.29 1.01
N ASN A 86 -1.01 -13.63 2.26
CA ASN A 86 -1.80 -14.59 3.05
C ASN A 86 -2.06 -15.92 2.31
N ASP A 87 -1.01 -16.49 1.69
CA ASP A 87 -1.06 -17.71 0.87
C ASP A 87 -1.93 -17.64 -0.39
N ILE A 88 -2.37 -16.43 -0.80
CA ILE A 88 -3.19 -16.23 -2.01
C ILE A 88 -2.39 -15.48 -3.08
N ASP A 89 -2.40 -16.02 -4.29
CA ASP A 89 -1.75 -15.40 -5.45
C ASP A 89 -2.64 -14.35 -6.12
N TYR A 90 -2.11 -13.15 -6.25
CA TYR A 90 -2.73 -12.00 -6.90
C TYR A 90 -1.94 -11.56 -8.14
N LYS A 91 -2.65 -10.88 -9.05
CA LYS A 91 -2.05 -10.13 -10.15
C LYS A 91 -2.34 -8.65 -10.00
N LEU A 92 -1.30 -7.87 -9.76
CA LEU A 92 -1.33 -6.41 -9.86
C LEU A 92 -0.95 -6.00 -11.29
N TYR A 93 -1.72 -5.10 -11.89
CA TYR A 93 -1.39 -4.57 -13.22
C TYR A 93 -1.04 -3.09 -13.12
N VAL A 94 0.07 -2.70 -13.73
CA VAL A 94 0.61 -1.33 -13.71
C VAL A 94 0.79 -0.86 -15.14
N TYR A 95 -0.01 0.11 -15.57
CA TYR A 95 0.19 0.74 -16.88
C TYR A 95 1.09 1.96 -16.73
N VAL A 96 2.30 1.89 -17.30
CA VAL A 96 3.31 2.95 -17.21
C VAL A 96 3.20 3.88 -18.42
N ALA A 97 2.47 4.98 -18.29
CA ALA A 97 2.31 5.97 -19.36
C ALA A 97 3.56 6.85 -19.52
N ASN A 98 4.21 7.17 -18.40
CA ASN A 98 5.52 7.82 -18.33
C ASN A 98 6.27 7.26 -17.11
N VAL A 99 7.51 6.82 -17.28
CA VAL A 99 8.32 6.32 -16.15
C VAL A 99 8.69 7.45 -15.18
N GLY A 100 8.80 8.70 -15.66
CA GLY A 100 9.32 9.83 -14.90
C GLY A 100 10.72 10.23 -15.37
N ASP A 101 11.09 11.50 -15.19
CA ASP A 101 12.43 12.01 -15.48
C ASP A 101 12.86 13.00 -14.39
N PRO A 102 13.75 12.61 -13.47
CA PRO A 102 14.21 13.48 -12.40
C PRO A 102 15.20 14.54 -12.88
N SER A 103 15.68 14.48 -14.13
CA SER A 103 16.65 15.46 -14.64
C SER A 103 16.11 16.89 -14.59
N PRO A 104 16.88 17.87 -14.09
CA PRO A 104 18.31 17.81 -13.77
C PRO A 104 18.64 17.52 -12.29
N ASP A 105 17.65 17.13 -11.49
CA ASP A 105 17.86 16.74 -10.10
C ASP A 105 18.51 15.36 -9.99
N VAL A 106 18.93 15.02 -8.77
CA VAL A 106 19.53 13.71 -8.49
C VAL A 106 18.50 12.63 -8.81
N ASN A 107 18.93 11.62 -9.56
CA ASN A 107 18.10 10.45 -9.78
C ASN A 107 18.05 9.63 -8.48
N LYS A 108 16.87 9.65 -7.84
CA LYS A 108 16.58 8.90 -6.61
C LYS A 108 16.17 7.45 -6.86
N GLY A 109 16.14 7.03 -8.12
CA GLY A 109 15.69 5.69 -8.50
C GLY A 109 14.17 5.55 -8.43
N ASN A 110 13.74 4.29 -8.34
CA ASN A 110 12.36 3.91 -8.17
C ASN A 110 12.09 3.70 -6.66
N PRO A 111 10.91 4.09 -6.14
CA PRO A 111 10.57 3.83 -4.74
C PRO A 111 10.68 2.34 -4.39
N THR A 112 11.14 2.05 -3.18
CA THR A 112 10.94 0.76 -2.51
C THR A 112 9.48 0.62 -2.04
N LYS A 113 9.12 -0.54 -1.48
CA LYS A 113 7.78 -0.79 -0.91
C LYS A 113 7.49 0.07 0.34
N VAL A 114 8.54 0.63 0.96
CA VAL A 114 8.46 1.36 2.24
C VAL A 114 8.78 2.84 2.12
N ASP A 115 9.20 3.32 0.96
CA ASP A 115 9.58 4.72 0.79
C ASP A 115 8.38 5.68 0.93
N SER A 116 8.68 6.91 1.33
CA SER A 116 7.78 8.04 1.23
C SER A 116 7.76 8.63 -0.18
N VAL A 117 6.56 8.80 -0.73
CA VAL A 117 6.34 9.34 -2.08
C VAL A 117 5.51 10.63 -2.04
N PHE A 118 5.84 11.58 -2.92
CA PHE A 118 5.04 12.77 -3.16
C PHE A 118 4.22 12.62 -4.43
N VAL A 119 2.90 12.50 -4.30
CA VAL A 119 2.05 11.98 -5.38
C VAL A 119 0.74 12.73 -5.55
N LYS A 120 0.31 12.89 -6.81
CA LYS A 120 -1.10 13.17 -7.14
C LYS A 120 -1.79 11.90 -7.56
N TYR A 121 -3.07 11.77 -7.26
CA TYR A 121 -3.83 10.60 -7.63
C TYR A 121 -5.32 10.87 -7.76
N ASP A 122 -6.00 9.98 -8.47
CA ASP A 122 -7.43 9.77 -8.32
C ASP A 122 -7.82 8.29 -8.40
N GLY A 123 -8.62 7.85 -7.42
CA GLY A 123 -9.06 6.47 -7.25
C GLY A 123 -10.49 6.26 -7.71
N ARG A 124 -10.73 5.17 -8.43
CA ARG A 124 -12.05 4.74 -8.91
C ARG A 124 -12.27 3.25 -8.69
N THR A 125 -13.53 2.88 -8.48
CA THR A 125 -13.94 1.48 -8.46
C THR A 125 -14.30 1.01 -9.86
N MET A 126 -14.18 -0.29 -10.10
CA MET A 126 -14.57 -0.91 -11.36
C MET A 126 -15.22 -2.28 -11.18
N SER A 127 -16.05 -2.66 -12.14
CA SER A 127 -16.71 -3.96 -12.18
C SER A 127 -16.87 -4.43 -13.63
N GLY A 128 -16.31 -5.59 -13.97
CA GLY A 128 -16.29 -6.08 -15.34
C GLY A 128 -15.63 -5.08 -16.30
N SER A 129 -16.39 -4.58 -17.27
CA SER A 129 -15.91 -3.60 -18.27
C SER A 129 -16.39 -2.16 -18.00
N THR A 130 -16.88 -1.86 -16.80
CA THR A 130 -17.32 -0.51 -16.44
C THR A 130 -16.58 -0.02 -15.20
N PHE A 131 -16.49 1.30 -15.07
CA PHE A 131 -15.91 1.96 -13.91
C PHE A 131 -16.78 3.10 -13.43
N SER A 132 -16.61 3.48 -12.17
CA SER A 132 -17.33 4.59 -11.57
C SER A 132 -17.03 5.90 -12.31
N ALA A 133 -18.09 6.65 -12.63
CA ALA A 133 -17.96 7.97 -13.22
C ALA A 133 -17.30 8.99 -12.26
N THR A 134 -17.45 8.76 -10.96
CA THR A 134 -16.92 9.60 -9.88
C THR A 134 -15.77 8.92 -9.16
N ASN A 135 -14.81 9.73 -8.72
CA ASN A 135 -13.69 9.28 -7.90
C ASN A 135 -14.20 9.04 -6.47
N PHE A 136 -13.71 7.98 -5.83
CA PHE A 136 -13.96 7.77 -4.39
C PHE A 136 -12.97 8.55 -3.53
N ASP A 137 -11.76 8.81 -4.07
CA ASP A 137 -10.73 9.64 -3.45
C ASP A 137 -9.85 10.29 -4.53
N SER A 138 -9.27 11.44 -4.24
CA SER A 138 -8.32 12.11 -5.13
C SER A 138 -7.53 13.23 -4.43
N ASN A 139 -6.27 13.39 -4.84
CA ASN A 139 -5.47 14.56 -4.54
C ASN A 139 -4.80 15.09 -5.82
N ILE A 140 -5.09 16.34 -6.18
CA ILE A 140 -4.57 16.97 -7.41
C ILE A 140 -3.42 17.95 -7.16
N THR A 141 -3.06 18.20 -5.89
CA THR A 141 -2.02 19.16 -5.50
C THR A 141 -0.70 18.49 -5.13
N GLY A 142 -0.72 17.18 -4.88
CA GLY A 142 0.39 16.42 -4.32
C GLY A 142 0.18 16.21 -2.82
N LEU A 143 0.48 15.00 -2.34
CA LEU A 143 0.50 14.62 -0.93
C LEU A 143 1.72 13.73 -0.67
N TRP A 144 2.41 13.95 0.45
CA TRP A 144 3.41 13.02 0.95
C TRP A 144 2.70 11.84 1.61
N ILE A 145 3.03 10.63 1.15
CA ILE A 145 2.42 9.38 1.59
C ILE A 145 3.55 8.38 1.87
N ASN A 146 3.53 7.79 3.05
CA ASN A 146 4.34 6.61 3.38
C ASN A 146 3.69 5.37 2.74
N LEU A 147 4.41 4.63 1.90
CA LEU A 147 3.88 3.46 1.21
C LEU A 147 3.52 2.30 2.14
N LEU A 148 4.09 2.19 3.34
CA LEU A 148 3.66 1.23 4.37
C LEU A 148 2.24 1.51 4.88
N SER A 149 1.77 2.76 4.81
CA SER A 149 0.44 3.16 5.28
C SER A 149 -0.66 3.08 4.21
N THR A 150 -0.34 2.50 3.05
CA THR A 150 -1.26 2.41 1.90
C THR A 150 -1.71 0.97 1.63
N VAL A 151 -2.68 0.81 0.73
CA VAL A 151 -3.06 -0.52 0.23
C VAL A 151 -1.86 -1.17 -0.47
N ARG A 152 -1.66 -2.48 -0.33
CA ARG A 152 -0.51 -3.21 -0.88
C ARG A 152 -0.28 -2.95 -2.38
N GLY A 153 -1.36 -2.75 -3.16
CA GLY A 153 -1.26 -2.42 -4.58
C GLY A 153 -0.53 -1.10 -4.88
N TRP A 154 -0.51 -0.14 -3.96
CA TRP A 154 0.31 1.08 -4.05
C TRP A 154 1.78 0.76 -3.79
N SER A 155 2.10 0.14 -2.65
CA SER A 155 3.48 -0.18 -2.24
C SER A 155 4.27 -0.93 -3.34
N HIS A 156 3.63 -1.85 -4.05
CA HIS A 156 4.25 -2.55 -5.19
C HIS A 156 4.12 -1.79 -6.52
N GLY A 157 3.06 -1.01 -6.70
CA GLY A 157 2.79 -0.28 -7.94
C GLY A 157 3.80 0.84 -8.22
N PHE A 158 4.21 1.58 -7.19
CA PHE A 158 5.13 2.72 -7.33
C PHE A 158 6.54 2.33 -7.78
N GLN A 159 6.95 1.08 -7.59
CA GLN A 159 8.27 0.58 -7.96
C GLN A 159 8.56 0.64 -9.47
N TYR A 160 7.55 0.91 -10.31
CA TYR A 160 7.70 1.09 -11.76
C TYR A 160 7.88 2.54 -12.20
N PHE A 161 7.84 3.49 -11.26
CA PHE A 161 7.89 4.92 -11.55
C PHE A 161 9.10 5.57 -10.87
N GLN A 162 9.54 6.68 -11.43
CA GLN A 162 10.55 7.58 -10.89
C GLN A 162 9.92 8.94 -10.62
N GLY A 163 10.51 9.67 -9.68
CA GLY A 163 10.16 11.06 -9.42
C GLY A 163 10.40 11.96 -10.63
N GLY A 164 9.81 13.15 -10.55
CA GLY A 164 10.11 14.24 -11.46
C GLY A 164 11.24 15.12 -10.96
N SER A 165 11.34 16.31 -11.54
CA SER A 165 12.29 17.36 -11.14
C SER A 165 11.56 18.56 -10.56
N LEU A 166 12.16 19.23 -9.58
CA LEU A 166 11.66 20.51 -9.12
C LEU A 166 11.89 21.57 -10.20
N LYS A 167 10.85 22.35 -10.51
CA LYS A 167 10.96 23.45 -11.47
C LYS A 167 11.98 24.48 -11.00
N LYS A 168 12.97 24.75 -11.85
CA LYS A 168 14.01 25.77 -11.64
C LYS A 168 13.74 27.01 -12.49
N ASP A 169 14.32 28.13 -12.08
CA ASP A 169 14.30 29.36 -12.86
C ASP A 169 15.07 29.16 -14.18
N PRO A 170 14.48 29.47 -15.34
CA PRO A 170 15.08 29.13 -16.64
C PRO A 170 16.30 29.98 -16.99
N ASP A 171 16.46 31.17 -16.40
CA ASP A 171 17.55 32.08 -16.68
C ASP A 171 18.77 31.81 -15.78
N THR A 172 18.51 31.39 -14.55
CA THR A 172 19.55 31.20 -13.51
C THR A 172 19.84 29.74 -13.19
N GLY A 173 18.93 28.82 -13.51
CA GLY A 173 18.99 27.42 -13.05
C GLY A 173 18.77 27.26 -11.54
N GLY A 174 18.43 28.34 -10.83
CA GLY A 174 18.24 28.37 -9.39
C GLY A 174 16.78 28.17 -8.97
N VAL A 175 16.46 28.59 -7.75
CA VAL A 175 15.11 28.50 -7.19
C VAL A 175 14.11 29.28 -8.06
N PHE A 176 13.03 28.62 -8.47
CA PHE A 176 11.93 29.25 -9.19
C PHE A 176 11.06 30.08 -8.22
N ASN A 177 10.93 31.38 -8.45
CA ASN A 177 10.07 32.27 -7.66
C ASN A 177 8.58 32.10 -8.05
N GLY A 178 7.99 30.98 -7.62
CA GLY A 178 6.57 30.66 -7.80
C GLY A 178 6.14 29.51 -6.88
N PRO A 179 4.92 28.98 -7.06
CA PRO A 179 4.49 27.79 -6.34
C PRO A 179 5.44 26.62 -6.60
N ILE A 180 5.67 25.78 -5.58
CA ILE A 180 6.39 24.52 -5.73
C ILE A 180 5.73 23.73 -6.85
N THR A 181 6.50 23.45 -7.90
CA THR A 181 6.01 22.80 -9.12
C THR A 181 7.01 21.73 -9.49
N TYR A 182 6.54 20.50 -9.62
CA TYR A 182 7.32 19.39 -10.16
C TYR A 182 7.02 19.23 -11.64
N LEU A 183 8.02 18.82 -12.41
CA LEU A 183 7.97 18.55 -13.83
C LEU A 183 8.33 17.10 -14.09
N ASN A 184 7.76 16.51 -15.15
CA ASN A 184 8.12 15.17 -15.63
C ASN A 184 7.98 14.04 -14.57
N GLY A 185 6.98 14.13 -13.70
CA GLY A 185 6.69 13.04 -12.78
C GLY A 185 6.31 11.75 -13.50
N GLY A 186 6.58 10.60 -12.86
CA GLY A 186 6.14 9.31 -13.35
C GLY A 186 4.61 9.23 -13.36
N LYS A 187 4.01 8.80 -14.47
CA LYS A 187 2.56 8.77 -14.66
C LYS A 187 2.08 7.40 -15.09
N GLY A 188 0.99 6.95 -14.50
CA GLY A 188 0.42 5.67 -14.87
C GLY A 188 -0.93 5.38 -14.23
N VAL A 189 -1.33 4.12 -14.39
CA VAL A 189 -2.55 3.57 -13.80
C VAL A 189 -2.23 2.28 -13.07
N LEU A 190 -2.59 2.21 -11.79
CA LEU A 190 -2.53 0.98 -11.00
C LEU A 190 -3.90 0.31 -11.06
N PHE A 191 -3.98 -0.97 -11.43
CA PHE A 191 -5.21 -1.76 -11.39
C PHE A 191 -5.06 -2.86 -10.34
N ILE A 192 -5.79 -2.70 -9.24
CA ILE A 192 -5.55 -3.39 -7.98
C ILE A 192 -6.71 -4.37 -7.73
N PRO A 193 -6.45 -5.69 -7.62
CA PRO A 193 -7.47 -6.64 -7.19
C PRO A 193 -7.87 -6.37 -5.74
N SER A 194 -9.08 -6.75 -5.34
CA SER A 194 -9.60 -6.37 -4.03
C SER A 194 -8.75 -6.86 -2.86
N GLY A 195 -8.12 -8.03 -3.01
CA GLY A 195 -7.18 -8.60 -2.04
C GLY A 195 -5.94 -7.75 -1.75
N LEU A 196 -5.50 -6.96 -2.72
CA LEU A 196 -4.39 -6.00 -2.58
C LEU A 196 -4.87 -4.57 -2.29
N GLY A 197 -6.18 -4.40 -2.09
CA GLY A 197 -6.88 -3.16 -1.79
C GLY A 197 -7.40 -3.18 -0.35
N TYR A 198 -8.71 -3.41 -0.22
CA TYR A 198 -9.40 -3.47 1.07
C TYR A 198 -10.05 -4.86 1.25
N PRO A 199 -9.27 -5.94 1.47
CA PRO A 199 -9.84 -7.26 1.67
C PRO A 199 -10.66 -7.34 2.95
N SER A 200 -11.78 -8.08 2.93
CA SER A 200 -12.60 -8.32 4.11
C SER A 200 -11.99 -9.26 5.15
N SER A 201 -10.89 -9.96 4.81
CA SER A 201 -10.07 -10.72 5.76
C SER A 201 -9.44 -9.83 6.83
N VAL A 202 -9.27 -8.53 6.53
CA VAL A 202 -8.83 -7.51 7.48
C VAL A 202 -10.05 -6.86 8.11
N THR A 203 -10.28 -7.10 9.40
CA THR A 203 -11.48 -6.67 10.13
C THR A 203 -11.78 -5.16 10.01
N THR A 204 -10.76 -4.31 9.99
CA THR A 204 -10.94 -2.84 9.87
C THR A 204 -11.51 -2.42 8.50
N ASN A 205 -11.31 -3.23 7.46
CA ASN A 205 -11.82 -2.96 6.12
C ASN A 205 -13.30 -3.31 5.95
N GLN A 206 -13.88 -4.16 6.80
CA GLN A 206 -15.26 -4.68 6.64
C GLN A 206 -16.35 -3.58 6.69
N THR A 207 -16.02 -2.39 7.20
CA THR A 207 -16.92 -1.24 7.21
C THR A 207 -16.72 -0.26 6.04
N SER A 208 -15.67 -0.49 5.23
CA SER A 208 -15.35 0.32 4.06
C SER A 208 -16.36 0.08 2.94
N SER A 209 -16.73 1.14 2.21
CA SER A 209 -17.48 1.01 0.96
C SER A 209 -16.67 0.42 -0.19
N LEU A 210 -15.36 0.24 0.01
CA LEU A 210 -14.40 -0.31 -0.95
C LEU A 210 -14.02 -1.76 -0.64
N VAL A 211 -14.61 -2.36 0.40
CA VAL A 211 -14.34 -3.75 0.78
C VAL A 211 -14.57 -4.69 -0.39
N ASP A 212 -13.65 -5.63 -0.59
CA ASP A 212 -13.72 -6.66 -1.65
C ASP A 212 -14.03 -6.10 -3.05
N THR A 213 -13.52 -4.89 -3.34
CA THR A 213 -13.76 -4.18 -4.60
C THR A 213 -12.49 -3.96 -5.40
N ASN A 214 -12.52 -4.27 -6.69
CA ASN A 214 -11.43 -3.94 -7.62
C ASN A 214 -11.31 -2.42 -7.80
N LEU A 215 -10.08 -1.92 -7.71
CA LEU A 215 -9.77 -0.50 -7.78
C LEU A 215 -8.87 -0.21 -8.97
N PHE A 216 -8.91 1.02 -9.44
CA PHE A 216 -7.76 1.58 -10.13
C PHE A 216 -7.48 3.02 -9.70
N PHE A 217 -6.22 3.40 -9.81
CA PHE A 217 -5.74 4.74 -9.50
C PHE A 217 -4.98 5.29 -10.69
N TYR A 218 -5.34 6.48 -11.15
CA TYR A 218 -4.37 7.30 -11.87
C TYR A 218 -3.41 7.89 -10.85
N ILE A 219 -2.11 7.86 -11.16
CA ILE A 219 -1.06 8.37 -10.31
C ILE A 219 -0.09 9.26 -11.10
N GLU A 220 0.41 10.29 -10.45
CA GLU A 220 1.57 11.08 -10.89
C GLU A 220 2.56 11.18 -9.72
N LEU A 221 3.65 10.42 -9.77
CA LEU A 221 4.76 10.45 -8.82
C LEU A 221 5.62 11.69 -9.10
N LEU A 222 5.53 12.69 -8.22
CA LEU A 222 6.20 13.98 -8.36
C LEU A 222 7.62 13.94 -7.80
N ASP A 223 7.81 13.31 -6.64
CA ASP A 223 9.10 13.14 -5.97
C ASP A 223 9.04 11.96 -4.98
N LEU A 224 10.17 11.57 -4.40
CA LEU A 224 10.27 10.58 -3.34
C LEU A 224 11.39 10.90 -2.33
N VAL A 225 11.35 10.21 -1.19
CA VAL A 225 12.48 10.07 -0.27
C VAL A 225 12.94 8.60 -0.36
N PRO A 226 14.04 8.29 -1.06
CA PRO A 226 14.57 6.93 -1.09
C PRO A 226 15.09 6.55 0.30
N ASP A 227 15.01 5.26 0.63
CA ASP A 227 15.48 4.70 1.89
C ASP A 227 14.91 5.48 3.09
N THR A 228 13.58 5.68 3.08
CA THR A 228 12.90 6.44 4.13
C THR A 228 13.17 5.83 5.49
N ASP A 229 13.66 6.65 6.41
CA ASP A 229 13.88 6.38 7.83
C ASP A 229 12.68 7.00 8.59
N HIS A 230 11.90 6.17 9.29
CA HIS A 230 10.59 6.57 9.83
C HIS A 230 10.66 7.08 11.26
N ASP A 231 11.55 6.54 12.08
CA ASP A 231 11.83 6.96 13.46
C ASP A 231 12.97 8.00 13.56
N ASN A 232 13.76 8.17 12.49
CA ASN A 232 14.92 9.07 12.37
C ASN A 232 16.12 8.63 13.24
N ASP A 233 16.43 7.35 13.22
CA ASP A 233 17.55 6.74 13.93
C ASP A 233 18.79 6.44 13.04
N ASN A 234 18.79 6.93 11.80
CA ASN A 234 19.80 6.73 10.75
C ASN A 234 19.83 5.33 10.12
N VAL A 235 18.92 4.42 10.47
CA VAL A 235 18.71 3.17 9.75
C VAL A 235 17.50 3.35 8.83
N GLY A 236 17.72 3.23 7.52
CA GLY A 236 16.61 3.32 6.56
C GLY A 236 15.68 2.12 6.73
N THR A 237 14.36 2.32 6.76
CA THR A 237 13.36 1.28 7.04
C THR A 237 13.46 0.03 6.16
N ILE A 238 13.97 0.18 4.94
CA ILE A 238 14.18 -0.98 4.05
C ILE A 238 15.26 -1.95 4.57
N PHE A 239 16.15 -1.51 5.47
CA PHE A 239 17.24 -2.28 6.05
C PHE A 239 16.86 -2.98 7.36
N GLU A 240 15.66 -2.71 7.87
CA GLU A 240 15.16 -3.28 9.14
C GLU A 240 14.28 -4.52 8.93
N ASP A 241 14.23 -5.02 7.69
CA ASP A 241 13.70 -6.33 7.29
C ASP A 241 14.74 -7.40 7.64
N LEU A 242 14.87 -7.72 8.93
CA LEU A 242 16.02 -8.48 9.46
C LEU A 242 15.97 -9.96 9.06
N ASP A 243 14.77 -10.53 8.96
CA ASP A 243 14.59 -11.92 8.54
C ASP A 243 14.49 -12.10 7.01
N GLY A 244 14.33 -11.00 6.27
CA GLY A 244 14.28 -10.95 4.81
C GLY A 244 12.99 -11.48 4.20
N ASP A 245 11.91 -11.57 4.98
CA ASP A 245 10.60 -12.03 4.52
C ASP A 245 9.86 -10.99 3.65
N GLY A 246 10.30 -9.74 3.69
CA GLY A 246 9.67 -8.68 2.95
C GLY A 246 8.67 -7.84 3.75
N ASP A 247 8.60 -7.93 5.07
CA ASP A 247 7.66 -7.21 5.92
C ASP A 247 8.29 -6.66 7.22
N VAL A 248 8.95 -5.51 7.09
CA VAL A 248 9.51 -4.69 8.19
C VAL A 248 8.55 -4.41 9.35
N THR A 249 7.24 -4.62 9.17
CA THR A 249 6.25 -4.35 10.23
C THR A 249 6.17 -5.43 11.29
N ASN A 250 6.90 -6.53 11.10
CA ASN A 250 6.94 -7.67 12.03
C ASN A 250 8.31 -7.89 12.71
N ASP A 251 9.37 -7.17 12.30
CA ASP A 251 10.69 -7.21 12.90
C ASP A 251 10.72 -6.32 14.16
N ASP A 252 10.93 -6.94 15.32
CA ASP A 252 10.93 -6.32 16.66
C ASP A 252 12.01 -7.03 17.48
N THR A 253 13.19 -6.41 17.62
CA THR A 253 14.41 -7.06 18.15
C THR A 253 14.35 -7.28 19.65
N ASP A 254 13.78 -6.34 20.41
CA ASP A 254 13.66 -6.42 21.87
C ASP A 254 12.33 -7.02 22.37
N GLU A 255 11.43 -7.35 21.43
CA GLU A 255 10.09 -7.90 21.65
C GLU A 255 9.18 -6.98 22.51
N ASN A 256 9.36 -5.66 22.43
CA ASN A 256 8.57 -4.69 23.20
C ASN A 256 7.19 -4.38 22.57
N GLY A 257 6.96 -4.80 21.32
CA GLY A 257 5.74 -4.61 20.54
C GLY A 257 5.76 -3.39 19.60
N LEU A 258 6.88 -2.69 19.50
CA LEU A 258 7.16 -1.66 18.51
C LEU A 258 8.14 -2.24 17.49
N PRO A 259 7.77 -2.34 16.20
CA PRO A 259 8.72 -2.80 15.19
C PRO A 259 9.90 -1.83 15.07
N ASN A 260 11.08 -2.35 14.76
CA ASN A 260 12.35 -1.59 14.70
C ASN A 260 12.19 -0.26 13.92
N TYR A 261 11.53 -0.29 12.75
CA TYR A 261 11.32 0.91 11.92
C TYR A 261 10.46 2.04 12.53
N LEU A 262 9.96 1.85 13.74
CA LEU A 262 9.27 2.86 14.54
C LEU A 262 9.87 3.01 15.94
N ASP A 263 10.85 2.19 16.30
CA ASP A 263 11.64 2.26 17.52
C ASP A 263 12.91 3.10 17.27
N THR A 264 13.53 3.63 18.31
CA THR A 264 14.80 4.40 18.18
C THR A 264 15.93 3.78 19.00
N ASP A 265 15.65 2.65 19.63
CA ASP A 265 16.44 1.87 20.58
C ASP A 265 16.04 0.40 20.34
N ASP A 266 16.41 -0.11 19.16
CA ASP A 266 15.87 -1.35 18.58
C ASP A 266 16.07 -2.57 19.48
N ASP A 267 17.18 -2.64 20.21
CA ASP A 267 17.51 -3.74 21.10
C ASP A 267 17.16 -3.48 22.58
N GLY A 268 16.63 -2.29 22.88
CA GLY A 268 16.10 -1.91 24.19
C GLY A 268 17.16 -1.79 25.27
N ASP A 269 18.41 -1.53 24.91
CA ASP A 269 19.55 -1.45 25.84
C ASP A 269 19.66 -0.08 26.54
N GLY A 270 18.98 0.94 26.01
CA GLY A 270 18.91 2.30 26.53
C GLY A 270 19.86 3.30 25.87
N VAL A 271 20.65 2.88 24.88
CA VAL A 271 21.36 3.71 23.90
C VAL A 271 20.49 3.82 22.66
N LEU A 272 20.50 4.97 21.99
CA LEU A 272 19.71 5.10 20.76
C LEU A 272 20.47 4.44 19.61
N THR A 273 19.79 3.75 18.70
CA THR A 273 20.36 3.13 17.49
C THR A 273 21.35 4.05 16.77
N LYS A 274 20.98 5.33 16.59
CA LYS A 274 21.83 6.34 15.94
C LYS A 274 23.13 6.68 16.68
N ASP A 275 23.15 6.48 18.00
CA ASP A 275 24.27 6.79 18.89
C ASP A 275 25.23 5.58 19.00
N GLU A 276 24.87 4.43 18.43
CA GLU A 276 25.67 3.20 18.32
C GLU A 276 26.51 3.13 17.04
N ASP A 277 26.78 4.31 16.47
CA ASP A 277 27.74 4.54 15.38
C ASP A 277 29.18 4.63 15.95
N ALA A 278 29.75 3.47 16.26
CA ALA A 278 31.05 3.35 16.93
C ALA A 278 32.19 4.03 16.15
N ASN A 279 32.10 4.06 14.82
CA ASN A 279 33.14 4.62 13.96
C ASN A 279 32.88 6.08 13.52
N ASN A 280 31.69 6.62 13.81
CA ASN A 280 31.22 7.97 13.50
C ASN A 280 31.15 8.28 11.98
N ASP A 281 30.74 7.31 11.16
CA ASP A 281 30.50 7.50 9.72
C ASP A 281 29.03 7.79 9.36
N GLY A 282 28.14 7.71 10.35
CA GLY A 282 26.71 7.96 10.23
C GLY A 282 25.89 6.73 9.82
N ASP A 283 26.44 5.52 9.90
CA ASP A 283 25.79 4.28 9.50
C ASP A 283 25.92 3.18 10.59
N PRO A 284 24.96 3.10 11.53
CA PRO A 284 24.97 2.08 12.60
C PRO A 284 24.95 0.64 12.09
N THR A 285 24.49 0.42 10.85
CA THR A 285 24.32 -0.93 10.29
C THR A 285 25.64 -1.67 10.05
N ASN A 286 26.77 -0.97 10.11
CA ASN A 286 28.08 -1.49 9.81
C ASN A 286 29.05 -1.60 11.01
N ASP A 287 28.57 -1.28 12.22
CA ASP A 287 29.36 -1.31 13.45
C ASP A 287 29.14 -2.59 14.26
N PHE A 288 30.24 -3.25 14.65
CA PHE A 288 30.27 -4.55 15.34
C PHE A 288 31.36 -4.55 16.41
N SER A 289 31.06 -3.95 17.56
CA SER A 289 31.98 -3.79 18.68
C SER A 289 32.08 -5.04 19.57
N ASP A 290 31.04 -5.87 19.64
CA ASP A 290 31.09 -7.15 20.37
C ASP A 290 31.67 -8.29 19.50
N PRO A 291 32.88 -8.81 19.81
CA PRO A 291 33.46 -9.93 19.06
C PRO A 291 32.75 -11.27 19.27
N ASN A 292 31.78 -11.36 20.19
CA ASN A 292 31.01 -12.58 20.45
C ASN A 292 29.64 -12.60 19.75
N SER A 293 29.21 -11.47 19.18
CA SER A 293 27.98 -11.33 18.42
C SER A 293 28.26 -11.20 16.92
N ALA A 294 27.28 -11.57 16.12
CA ALA A 294 27.25 -11.31 14.68
C ALA A 294 26.20 -10.25 14.31
N LEU A 295 25.50 -9.71 15.32
CA LEU A 295 24.58 -8.60 15.16
C LEU A 295 25.36 -7.28 15.15
N PRO A 296 24.96 -6.30 14.32
CA PRO A 296 25.39 -4.93 14.48
C PRO A 296 25.12 -4.43 15.91
N ASP A 297 25.85 -3.40 16.33
CA ASP A 297 25.75 -2.87 17.69
C ASP A 297 24.30 -2.49 18.05
N TYR A 298 23.59 -1.78 17.17
CA TYR A 298 22.19 -1.36 17.38
C TYR A 298 21.13 -2.47 17.52
N LEU A 299 21.53 -3.73 17.29
CA LEU A 299 20.66 -4.91 17.46
C LEU A 299 21.17 -5.81 18.59
N ASN A 300 22.13 -5.35 19.39
CA ASN A 300 22.87 -6.16 20.35
C ASN A 300 22.78 -5.59 21.78
N PRO A 301 21.87 -6.11 22.63
CA PRO A 301 21.57 -5.51 23.94
C PRO A 301 22.70 -5.61 24.98
N ASP A 302 23.83 -6.22 24.61
CA ASP A 302 25.06 -6.29 25.39
C ASP A 302 26.05 -5.14 25.06
N VAL A 303 25.73 -4.21 24.15
CA VAL A 303 26.59 -3.09 23.69
C VAL A 303 25.99 -1.72 24.06
N ASN A 304 26.45 -1.14 25.19
CA ASN A 304 25.97 0.15 25.72
C ASN A 304 27.05 1.25 25.86
#